data_AF-A0AAV9Z6C2-F1
#
_entry.id   AF-A0AAV9Z6C2-F1
#
_cell.length_a   1.000
_cell.length_b   1.000
_cell.length_c   1.000
_cell.angle_alpha   90.00
_cell.angle_beta   90.00
_cell.angle_gamma   90.00
#
_symmetry.space_group_name_H-M   'P 1'
#
loop_
_entity.id
_entity.type
_entity.pdbx_description
1 polymer ?
#
loop_
_entity_poly.entity_id
_entity_poly.type
_entity_poly.pdbx_seq_one_letter_code
_entity_poly.pdbx_strand_id
1 'polypeptide(L)'
;MDLVRNPIVPGDFVLAKLKGYPSWPAMVVFPETLPEQVACARHCAASHAVKFYPDCDFAWVETAQIQLIRARLLEKPNLVNKRKKLQQGYKAAHQALLQQRRTRRWRFQLQRTFLDTQIPSMEASSYL
;
A
#
# COMPACT_ATOMS: atom_id res chain seq x y z
N MET A 1 0.79 -27.22 -0.84
CA MET A 1 1.68 -26.41 -1.70
C MET A 1 1.32 -24.97 -1.46
N ASP A 2 1.69 -24.46 -0.29
CA ASP A 2 1.37 -23.09 0.12
C ASP A 2 2.29 -22.15 -0.63
N LEU A 3 1.77 -21.56 -1.70
CA LEU A 3 2.40 -20.42 -2.34
C LEU A 3 2.54 -19.36 -1.24
N VAL A 4 3.76 -19.19 -0.74
CA VAL A 4 4.13 -18.10 0.17
C VAL A 4 3.70 -16.82 -0.52
N ARG A 5 2.52 -16.30 -0.15
CA ARG A 5 2.05 -15.02 -0.64
C ARG A 5 3.02 -14.01 -0.07
N ASN A 6 3.83 -13.41 -0.94
CA ASN A 6 4.75 -12.36 -0.53
C ASN A 6 3.92 -11.29 0.21
N PRO A 7 4.30 -10.91 1.44
CA PRO A 7 3.52 -9.97 2.23
C PRO A 7 3.40 -8.65 1.49
N ILE A 8 2.21 -8.07 1.49
CA ILE A 8 1.94 -6.76 0.91
C ILE A 8 2.53 -5.71 1.86
N VAL A 9 3.46 -4.89 1.36
CA VAL A 9 4.16 -3.89 2.17
C VAL A 9 3.98 -2.48 1.63
N PRO A 10 4.18 -1.44 2.46
CA PRO A 10 4.19 -0.05 1.98
C PRO A 10 5.16 0.16 0.82
N GLY A 11 4.67 0.87 -0.21
CA GLY A 11 5.36 1.07 -1.49
C GLY A 11 5.00 0.05 -2.56
N ASP A 12 4.27 -1.02 -2.23
CA ASP A 12 3.71 -1.93 -3.23
C ASP A 12 2.52 -1.30 -3.95
N PHE A 13 2.48 -1.48 -5.27
CA PHE A 13 1.29 -1.15 -6.05
C PHE A 13 0.33 -2.32 -6.04
N VAL A 14 -0.95 -2.01 -5.96
CA VAL A 14 -2.03 -2.98 -5.84
C VAL A 14 -3.27 -2.56 -6.63
N LEU A 15 -4.15 -3.51 -6.90
CA LEU A 15 -5.55 -3.27 -7.23
C LEU A 15 -6.36 -3.42 -5.94
N ALA A 16 -6.92 -2.32 -5.47
CA ALA A 16 -7.79 -2.29 -4.31
C ALA A 16 -9.26 -2.22 -4.74
N LYS A 17 -10.11 -3.02 -4.10
CA LYS A 17 -11.53 -3.14 -4.40
C LYS A 17 -12.36 -2.53 -3.28
N LEU A 18 -13.01 -1.40 -3.56
CA LEU A 18 -14.03 -0.83 -2.67
C LEU A 18 -15.42 -1.31 -3.07
N LYS A 19 -16.33 -1.40 -2.08
CA LYS A 19 -17.73 -1.78 -2.32
C LYS A 19 -18.39 -0.76 -3.28
N GLY A 20 -18.99 -1.27 -4.37
CA GLY A 20 -19.63 -0.42 -5.39
C GLY A 20 -18.71 0.14 -6.48
N TYR A 21 -17.38 0.01 -6.34
CA TYR A 21 -16.39 0.50 -7.31
C TYR A 21 -15.67 -0.66 -8.00
N PRO A 22 -15.18 -0.53 -9.25
CA PRO A 22 -14.31 -1.55 -9.83
C PRO A 22 -12.97 -1.62 -9.08
N SER A 23 -12.22 -2.70 -9.26
CA SER A 23 -10.86 -2.78 -8.72
C SER A 23 -10.02 -1.65 -9.31
N TRP A 24 -9.41 -0.86 -8.43
CA TRP A 24 -8.80 0.42 -8.79
C TRP A 24 -7.31 0.44 -8.44
N PRO A 25 -6.45 1.02 -9.29
CA PRO A 25 -5.01 1.09 -9.00
C PRO A 25 -4.73 1.98 -7.80
N ALA A 26 -3.98 1.43 -6.85
CA ALA A 26 -3.56 2.09 -5.63
C ALA A 26 -2.12 1.71 -5.27
N MET A 27 -1.54 2.43 -4.33
CA MET A 27 -0.26 2.10 -3.70
C MET A 27 -0.48 1.96 -2.20
N VAL A 28 0.12 0.94 -1.60
CA VAL A 28 0.12 0.77 -0.15
C VAL A 28 1.01 1.84 0.43
N VAL A 29 0.51 2.56 1.43
CA VAL A 29 1.22 3.64 2.10
C VAL A 29 1.36 3.33 3.58
N PHE A 30 2.22 4.10 4.23
CA PHE A 30 2.39 4.06 5.67
C PHE A 30 1.18 4.75 6.34
N PRO A 31 0.56 4.16 7.38
CA PRO A 31 -0.56 4.78 8.09
C PRO A 31 -0.30 6.21 8.55
N GLU A 32 0.95 6.53 8.88
CA GLU A 32 1.41 7.85 9.32
C GLU A 32 1.35 8.92 8.22
N THR A 33 1.22 8.50 6.96
CA THR A 33 1.06 9.40 5.80
C THR A 33 -0.40 9.72 5.49
N LEU A 34 -1.35 9.09 6.21
CA LEU A 34 -2.77 9.33 6.02
C LEU A 34 -3.18 10.70 6.57
N PRO A 35 -4.13 11.39 5.92
CA PRO A 35 -4.84 12.50 6.53
C PRO A 35 -5.55 12.03 7.82
N GLU A 36 -5.61 12.89 8.83
CA GLU A 36 -6.20 12.57 10.15
C GLU A 36 -7.60 11.96 10.06
N GLN A 37 -8.44 12.50 9.18
CA GLN A 37 -9.79 11.99 8.91
C GLN A 37 -9.82 10.52 8.48
N VAL A 38 -8.82 10.09 7.70
CA VAL A 38 -8.70 8.71 7.22
C VAL A 38 -7.98 7.85 8.26
N ALA A 39 -6.98 8.39 8.95
CA ALA A 39 -6.27 7.70 10.02
C ALA A 39 -7.22 7.27 11.16
N CYS A 40 -8.17 8.13 11.54
CA CYS A 40 -9.19 7.84 12.55
C CYS A 40 -10.36 6.98 12.04
N ALA A 41 -10.43 6.69 10.74
CA ALA A 41 -11.50 5.86 10.21
C ALA A 41 -11.38 4.41 10.70
N ARG A 42 -12.53 3.75 10.87
CA ARG A 42 -12.58 2.36 11.33
C ARG A 42 -11.86 1.44 10.34
N HIS A 43 -10.90 0.68 10.85
CA HIS A 43 -10.14 -0.32 10.13
C HIS A 43 -9.89 -1.54 11.03
N CYS A 44 -9.46 -2.65 10.45
CA CYS A 44 -9.08 -3.86 11.19
C CYS A 44 -7.58 -4.13 11.05
N ALA A 45 -7.04 -5.01 11.89
CA ALA A 45 -5.62 -5.39 11.83
C ALA A 45 -5.18 -5.97 10.47
N ALA A 46 -6.11 -6.55 9.71
CA ALA A 46 -5.90 -7.06 8.36
C ALA A 46 -6.18 -6.00 7.26
N SER A 47 -6.17 -4.71 7.60
CA SER A 47 -6.35 -3.61 6.65
C SER A 47 -5.02 -2.95 6.30
N HIS A 48 -4.90 -2.51 5.05
CA HIS A 48 -3.78 -1.71 4.58
C HIS A 48 -4.25 -0.30 4.27
N ALA A 49 -3.45 0.68 4.68
CA ALA A 49 -3.58 2.06 4.22
C ALA A 49 -3.16 2.13 2.75
N VAL A 50 -4.05 2.59 1.88
CA VAL A 50 -3.78 2.71 0.44
C VAL A 50 -4.09 4.10 -0.09
N LYS A 51 -3.33 4.51 -1.10
CA LYS A 51 -3.52 5.74 -1.87
C LYS A 51 -3.97 5.39 -3.29
N PHE A 52 -5.16 5.85 -3.67
CA PHE A 52 -5.73 5.65 -5.01
C PHE A 52 -5.24 6.70 -6.01
N TYR A 53 -5.19 6.32 -7.28
CA TYR A 53 -4.84 7.20 -8.39
C TYR A 53 -6.03 7.43 -9.32
N PRO A 54 -6.24 8.61 -9.91
CA PRO A 54 -5.30 9.73 -9.96
C PRO A 54 -5.45 10.74 -8.81
N ASP A 55 -6.60 10.75 -8.13
CA ASP A 55 -7.02 11.84 -7.23
C ASP A 55 -6.25 11.89 -5.92
N CYS A 56 -5.41 10.88 -5.63
CA CYS A 56 -4.65 10.77 -4.39
C CYS A 56 -5.52 10.58 -3.14
N ASP A 57 -6.72 10.02 -3.31
CA ASP A 57 -7.60 9.65 -2.21
C ASP A 57 -7.00 8.51 -1.37
N PHE A 58 -7.29 8.50 -0.08
CA PHE A 58 -6.80 7.48 0.84
C PHE A 58 -7.95 6.67 1.44
N ALA A 59 -7.72 5.39 1.68
CA ALA A 59 -8.63 4.57 2.45
C ALA A 59 -7.89 3.42 3.15
N TRP A 60 -8.57 2.82 4.12
CA TRP A 60 -8.24 1.51 4.64
C TRP A 60 -8.93 0.43 3.81
N VAL A 61 -8.17 -0.56 3.36
CA VAL A 61 -8.71 -1.67 2.56
C VAL A 61 -8.20 -2.99 3.12
N GLU A 62 -9.11 -3.92 3.34
CA GLU A 62 -8.78 -5.26 3.84
C GLU A 62 -7.88 -6.02 2.85
N THR A 63 -6.94 -6.81 3.35
CA THR A 63 -6.04 -7.63 2.53
C THR A 63 -6.79 -8.53 1.53
N ALA A 64 -7.98 -9.02 1.90
CA ALA A 64 -8.83 -9.84 1.01
C ALA A 64 -9.34 -9.08 -0.23
N GLN A 65 -9.42 -7.74 -0.16
CA GLN A 65 -9.87 -6.86 -1.23
C GLN A 65 -8.71 -6.20 -1.99
N ILE A 66 -7.48 -6.65 -1.75
CA ILE A 66 -6.26 -6.13 -2.37
C ILE A 66 -5.58 -7.24 -3.18
N GLN A 67 -5.12 -6.89 -4.37
CA GLN A 67 -4.32 -7.78 -5.22
C GLN A 67 -3.06 -7.06 -5.69
N LEU A 68 -1.89 -7.67 -5.52
CA LEU A 68 -0.63 -7.09 -5.99
C LEU A 68 -0.65 -6.91 -7.52
N ILE A 69 -0.30 -5.72 -8.01
CA ILE A 69 -0.27 -5.45 -9.45
C ILE A 69 1.17 -5.39 -9.98
N ARG A 70 1.41 -6.07 -11.11
CA ARG A 70 2.68 -6.00 -11.82
C ARG A 70 2.79 -4.72 -12.65
N ALA A 71 3.99 -4.19 -12.77
CA ALA A 71 4.29 -2.99 -13.55
C ALA A 71 3.73 -3.02 -14.99
N ARG A 72 3.80 -4.19 -15.66
CA ARG A 72 3.26 -4.38 -17.03
C ARG A 72 1.75 -4.16 -17.10
N LEU A 73 1.01 -4.57 -16.06
CA LEU A 73 -0.44 -4.39 -16.01
C LEU A 73 -0.83 -2.93 -15.76
N LEU A 74 0.03 -2.15 -15.08
CA LEU A 74 -0.16 -0.70 -14.95
C LEU A 74 0.10 0.04 -16.26
N GLU A 75 1.11 -0.38 -17.03
CA GLU A 75 1.46 0.22 -18.33
C GLU A 75 0.37 -0.05 -19.38
N LYS A 76 -0.05 -1.31 -19.50
CA LYS A 76 -1.04 -1.77 -20.48
C LYS A 76 -2.16 -2.52 -19.76
N PRO A 77 -3.11 -1.80 -19.15
CA PRO A 77 -4.17 -2.43 -18.39
C PRO A 77 -5.16 -3.10 -19.35
N ASN A 78 -5.49 -4.36 -19.06
CA ASN A 78 -6.54 -5.08 -19.79
C ASN A 78 -7.93 -4.67 -19.27
N LEU A 79 -8.33 -3.43 -19.59
CA LEU A 79 -9.60 -2.88 -19.12
C LEU A 79 -10.74 -3.32 -20.02
N VAL A 80 -11.61 -4.17 -19.47
CA VAL A 80 -12.92 -4.46 -20.09
C VAL A 80 -13.75 -3.17 -20.18
N ASN A 81 -13.58 -2.26 -19.22
CA ASN A 81 -14.33 -1.01 -19.14
C ASN A 81 -13.47 0.20 -19.54
N LYS A 82 -13.88 0.93 -20.58
CA LYS A 82 -13.16 2.10 -21.14
C LYS A 82 -13.48 3.43 -20.44
N ARG A 83 -13.92 3.40 -19.17
CA ARG A 83 -14.14 4.63 -18.38
C ARG A 83 -12.86 5.46 -18.32
N LYS A 84 -12.95 6.72 -18.77
CA LYS A 84 -11.82 7.67 -18.84
C LYS A 84 -11.09 7.81 -17.50
N LYS A 85 -11.84 7.95 -16.39
CA LYS A 85 -11.26 8.10 -15.04
C LYS A 85 -10.44 6.88 -14.61
N LEU A 86 -10.90 5.68 -14.95
CA LEU A 86 -10.16 4.44 -14.66
C LEU A 86 -8.85 4.40 -15.45
N GLN A 87 -8.91 4.67 -16.75
CA GLN A 87 -7.71 4.77 -17.59
C GLN A 87 -6.71 5.80 -17.07
N GLN A 88 -7.20 6.95 -16.61
CA GLN A 88 -6.37 7.99 -15.99
C GLN A 88 -5.72 7.50 -14.68
N GLY A 89 -6.46 6.75 -13.86
CA GLY A 89 -5.92 6.13 -12.65
C GLY A 89 -4.76 5.18 -12.93
N TYR A 90 -4.89 4.31 -13.93
CA TYR A 90 -3.80 3.41 -14.34
C TYR A 90 -2.57 4.18 -14.85
N LYS A 91 -2.79 5.20 -15.69
CA LYS A 91 -1.70 6.06 -16.20
C LYS A 91 -0.98 6.77 -15.06
N ALA A 92 -1.72 7.36 -14.12
CA ALA A 92 -1.15 8.06 -12.97
C ALA A 92 -0.39 7.11 -12.04
N ALA A 93 -0.95 5.93 -11.76
CA ALA A 93 -0.26 4.89 -10.97
C ALA A 93 1.03 4.40 -11.66
N HIS A 94 1.01 4.21 -12.99
CA HIS A 94 2.21 3.85 -13.75
C HIS A 94 3.28 4.94 -13.68
N GLN A 95 2.90 6.20 -13.81
CA GLN A 95 3.81 7.33 -13.65
C GLN A 95 4.40 7.40 -12.24
N ALA A 96 3.58 7.21 -11.20
CA ALA A 96 4.05 7.16 -9.82
C ALA A 96 5.04 6.02 -9.58
N LEU A 97 4.80 4.84 -10.16
CA LEU A 97 5.75 3.71 -10.12
C LEU A 97 7.09 4.07 -10.77
N LEU A 98 7.08 4.73 -11.93
CA LEU A 98 8.30 5.19 -12.59
C LEU A 98 9.05 6.23 -11.74
N GLN A 99 8.33 7.14 -11.09
CA GLN A 99 8.91 8.11 -10.16
C GLN A 99 9.56 7.40 -8.96
N GLN A 100 8.86 6.48 -8.30
CA GLN A 100 9.41 5.71 -7.17
C GLN A 100 10.66 4.91 -7.55
N ARG A 101 10.72 4.35 -8.77
CA ARG A 101 11.92 3.63 -9.26
C ARG A 101 13.11 4.55 -9.47
N ARG A 102 12.87 5.79 -9.94
CA ARG A 102 13.90 6.81 -10.12
C ARG A 102 14.39 7.33 -8.77
N THR A 103 13.46 7.59 -7.87
CA THR A 103 13.73 8.18 -6.56
C THR A 103 13.77 7.05 -5.53
N ARG A 104 14.93 6.43 -5.29
CA ARG A 104 15.15 5.42 -4.21
C ARG A 104 14.96 5.97 -2.78
N ARG A 105 14.25 7.08 -2.63
CA ARG A 105 14.08 7.87 -1.40
C ARG A 105 12.97 7.35 -0.50
N TRP A 106 12.06 6.51 -1.03
CA TRP A 106 10.88 5.99 -0.30
C TRP A 106 11.19 4.94 0.78
N ARG A 107 12.41 4.38 0.84
CA ARG A 107 12.78 3.32 1.82
C ARG A 107 13.32 3.83 3.16
N PHE A 108 13.55 5.14 3.32
CA PHE A 108 14.37 5.66 4.42
C PHE A 108 13.61 6.31 5.59
N GLN A 109 12.27 6.35 5.58
CA GLN A 109 11.53 7.07 6.63
C GLN A 109 11.17 6.20 7.87
N LEU A 110 11.20 4.86 7.79
CA LEU A 110 10.68 3.98 8.86
C LEU A 110 11.56 2.75 9.17
N GLN A 111 12.86 2.80 8.85
CA GLN A 111 13.79 1.75 9.31
C GLN A 111 14.11 1.83 10.82
N ARG A 112 13.65 2.87 11.52
CA ARG A 112 13.99 3.09 12.94
C ARG A 112 12.99 2.49 13.92
N THR A 113 11.70 2.34 13.57
CA THR A 113 10.68 1.89 14.52
C THR A 113 10.38 0.38 14.51
N PHE A 114 10.80 -0.37 13.48
CA PHE A 114 10.54 -1.82 13.42
C PHE A 114 11.62 -2.66 14.16
N LEU A 115 12.83 -2.11 14.36
CA LEU A 115 13.92 -2.79 15.08
C LEU A 115 13.86 -2.61 16.60
N ASP A 116 13.21 -1.56 17.11
CA ASP A 116 13.08 -1.32 18.55
C ASP A 116 12.02 -2.22 19.22
N THR A 117 11.05 -2.74 18.47
CA THR A 117 9.96 -3.59 19.03
C THR A 117 10.34 -5.07 19.18
N GLN A 118 11.59 -5.45 18.88
CA GLN A 118 12.06 -6.84 18.98
C GLN A 118 13.28 -7.05 19.89
N ILE A 119 13.70 -6.04 20.66
CA ILE A 119 14.60 -6.28 21.79
C ILE A 119 13.73 -6.42 23.05
N PRO A 120 13.41 -7.64 23.53
CA PRO A 120 12.95 -7.76 24.89
C PRO A 120 14.04 -7.16 25.78
N SER A 121 13.64 -6.25 26.66
CA SER A 121 14.46 -5.77 27.76
C SER A 121 14.98 -6.99 28.53
N MET A 122 16.17 -7.48 28.18
CA MET A 122 16.99 -8.22 29.12
C MET A 122 17.42 -7.18 30.14
N GLU A 123 16.53 -6.93 31.11
CA GLU A 123 16.95 -6.45 32.41
C GLU A 123 18.06 -7.41 32.85
N ALA A 124 19.26 -6.86 32.91
CA ALA A 124 20.37 -7.47 33.61
C ALA A 124 19.92 -7.70 35.05
N SER A 125 19.43 -8.91 35.30
CA SER A 125 19.28 -9.44 36.65
C SER A 125 20.69 -9.77 37.14
N SER A 126 21.41 -8.73 37.54
CA SER A 126 22.56 -8.82 38.43
C SER A 126 22.13 -8.23 39.76
N TYR A 127 21.29 -8.99 40.47
CA TYR A 127 21.10 -8.80 41.91
C TYR A 127 21.72 -10.00 42.62
N LEU A 128 22.87 -9.70 43.24
CA LEU A 128 23.63 -10.43 44.26
C LEU A 128 24.37 -11.69 43.81
#